data_AF-A0A176YVF2-F1
#
_entry.id   AF-A0A176YVF2-F1
#
_cell.length_a   1.000
_cell.length_b   1.000
_cell.length_c   1.000
_cell.angle_alpha   90.00
_cell.angle_beta   90.00
_cell.angle_gamma   90.00
#
_symmetry.space_group_name_H-M   'P 1'
#
loop_
_entity.id
_entity.type
_entity.pdbx_description
1 polymer ?
#
loop_
_entity_poly.entity_id
_entity_poly.type
_entity_poly.pdbx_seq_one_letter_code
_entity_poly.pdbx_strand_id
1 'polypeptide(L)' 'MSFAVGTPISDANPLPTRVAGQLLDNMGQPITPDNYTQNFTYNTDGTLASISFTDGTNTWTQNYTYNAGNVASVSRWVRS' A
#
# COMPACT_ATOMS: atom_id res chain seq x y z
N MET A 1 5.18 37.16 -19.70
CA MET A 1 4.95 35.70 -19.56
C MET A 1 4.06 35.52 -18.34
N SER A 2 2.79 35.16 -18.52
CA SER A 2 1.85 34.96 -17.41
C SER A 2 1.92 33.50 -16.97
N PHE A 3 2.31 33.25 -15.72
CA PHE A 3 2.21 31.92 -15.12
C PHE A 3 0.82 31.79 -14.49
N ALA A 4 0.11 30.71 -14.78
CA ALA A 4 -1.12 30.37 -14.08
C ALA A 4 -0.76 30.14 -12.60
N VAL A 5 -1.23 31.02 -11.72
CA VAL A 5 -1.13 30.82 -10.27
C VAL A 5 -2.11 29.73 -9.87
N GLY A 6 -1.66 28.47 -9.97
CA GLY A 6 -2.27 27.37 -9.23
C GLY A 6 -2.30 27.73 -7.74
N THR A 7 -3.29 27.23 -7.01
CA THR A 7 -3.47 27.48 -5.58
C THR A 7 -2.14 27.36 -4.85
N PRO A 8 -1.72 28.38 -4.07
CA PRO A 8 -0.46 28.34 -3.36
C PRO A 8 -0.43 27.12 -2.43
N ILE A 9 0.73 26.46 -2.40
CA ILE A 9 1.00 25.44 -1.38
C ILE A 9 0.82 26.14 -0.02
N SER A 10 -0.03 25.56 0.82
CA SER A 10 -0.39 26.09 2.14
C SER A 10 -0.49 24.95 3.13
N ASP A 11 -0.55 25.22 4.43
CA ASP A 11 -0.75 24.16 5.43
C ASP A 11 -2.08 23.41 5.24
N ALA A 12 -3.05 24.03 4.55
CA ALA A 12 -4.31 23.41 4.14
C ALA A 12 -4.21 22.66 2.79
N ASN A 13 -3.11 22.82 2.05
CA ASN A 13 -2.82 22.13 0.79
C ASN A 13 -1.31 21.88 0.65
N PRO A 14 -0.72 21.03 1.52
CA PRO A 14 0.70 20.72 1.44
C PRO A 14 0.98 19.91 0.17
N LEU A 15 2.20 20.02 -0.37
CA LEU A 15 2.68 19.04 -1.33
C LEU A 15 2.54 17.64 -0.71
N PRO A 16 2.17 16.59 -1.47
CA PRO A 16 2.23 15.23 -0.98
C PRO A 16 3.68 14.90 -0.60
N THR A 17 4.03 15.10 0.66
CA THR A 17 5.38 14.84 1.17
C THR A 17 5.48 13.35 1.41
N ARG A 18 6.22 12.66 0.53
CA ARG A 18 6.68 11.30 0.79
C ARG A 18 7.61 11.36 1.99
N VAL A 19 7.13 10.95 3.15
CA VAL A 19 7.96 10.89 4.36
C VAL A 19 8.89 9.67 4.21
N ALA A 20 10.18 9.83 4.54
CA ALA A 20 11.10 8.69 4.56
C ALA A 20 10.55 7.60 5.50
N GLY A 21 10.38 6.38 4.98
CA GLY A 21 9.74 5.28 5.71
C GLY A 21 8.24 5.11 5.49
N GLN A 22 7.60 5.96 4.68
CA GLN A 22 6.20 5.80 4.31
C GLN A 22 5.99 4.56 3.44
N LEU A 23 5.07 3.69 3.83
CA LEU A 23 4.70 2.52 3.05
C LEU A 23 3.90 2.97 1.83
N LEU A 24 4.28 2.48 0.64
CA LEU A 24 3.69 2.87 -0.63
C LEU A 24 3.09 1.66 -1.34
N ASP A 25 2.00 1.88 -2.06
CA ASP A 25 1.44 0.89 -2.99
C ASP A 25 2.24 0.80 -4.31
N ASN A 26 1.72 0.03 -5.26
CA ASN A 26 2.25 -0.17 -6.60
C ASN A 26 2.17 1.09 -7.48
N MET A 27 1.33 2.07 -7.11
CA MET A 27 1.20 3.37 -7.79
C MET A 27 2.07 4.44 -7.12
N GLY A 28 2.75 4.11 -6.03
CA GLY A 28 3.55 5.06 -5.25
C GLY A 28 2.70 5.98 -4.37
N GLN A 29 1.44 5.63 -4.12
CA GLN A 29 0.59 6.32 -3.16
C GLN A 29 0.84 5.79 -1.76
N PRO A 30 0.81 6.67 -0.75
CA PRO A 30 0.99 6.24 0.62
C PRO A 30 -0.18 5.44 1.14
N ILE A 31 0.12 4.42 1.94
CA ILE A 31 -0.86 3.55 2.58
C ILE A 31 -0.52 3.32 4.05
N THR A 32 -1.54 3.04 4.86
CA THR A 32 -1.42 2.71 6.29
C THR A 32 -2.27 1.48 6.61
N PRO A 33 -1.82 0.26 6.27
CA PRO A 33 -2.58 -0.98 6.48
C PRO A 33 -3.01 -1.17 7.95
N ASP A 34 -2.19 -0.71 8.89
CA ASP A 34 -2.38 -0.89 10.34
C ASP A 34 -3.64 -0.19 10.89
N ASN A 35 -4.20 0.79 10.16
CA ASN A 35 -5.43 1.47 10.53
C ASN A 35 -6.70 0.70 10.11
N TYR A 36 -6.55 -0.37 9.34
CA TYR A 36 -7.66 -1.12 8.74
C TYR A 36 -7.64 -2.58 9.20
N THR A 37 -8.81 -3.22 9.17
CA THR A 37 -8.88 -4.66 9.36
C THR A 37 -8.15 -5.37 8.22
N GLN A 38 -7.25 -6.28 8.59
CA GLN A 38 -6.49 -7.09 7.65
C GLN A 38 -7.13 -8.47 7.51
N ASN A 39 -7.34 -8.89 6.27
CA ASN A 39 -7.85 -10.19 5.90
C ASN A 39 -6.70 -11.07 5.42
N PHE A 40 -6.52 -12.22 6.06
CA PHE A 40 -5.49 -13.19 5.77
C PHE A 40 -6.08 -14.37 5.01
N THR A 41 -5.40 -14.80 3.95
CA THR A 41 -5.72 -16.05 3.25
C THR A 41 -4.56 -17.02 3.35
N TYR A 42 -4.86 -18.31 3.34
CA TYR A 42 -3.87 -19.36 3.56
C TYR A 42 -3.89 -20.36 2.41
N ASN A 43 -2.71 -20.87 2.06
CA ASN A 43 -2.54 -21.99 1.15
C ASN A 43 -3.06 -23.29 1.80
N THR A 44 -3.19 -24.35 1.00
CA THR A 44 -3.66 -25.66 1.47
C THR A 44 -2.74 -26.27 2.54
N ASP A 45 -1.46 -25.94 2.52
CA ASP A 45 -0.46 -26.38 3.51
C ASP A 45 -0.50 -25.56 4.82
N GLY A 46 -1.39 -24.57 4.91
CA GLY A 46 -1.54 -23.70 6.08
C GLY A 46 -0.59 -22.50 6.11
N THR A 47 0.27 -22.32 5.09
CA THR A 47 1.12 -21.12 4.99
C THR A 47 0.30 -19.91 4.55
N LEU A 48 0.73 -18.71 4.95
CA LEU A 48 0.07 -17.46 4.58
C LEU A 48 0.21 -17.22 3.08
N ALA A 49 -0.89 -17.09 2.34
CA ALA A 49 -0.87 -16.84 0.90
C ALA A 49 -0.88 -15.34 0.59
N SER A 50 -1.82 -14.61 1.19
CA SER A 50 -1.95 -13.16 0.99
C SER A 50 -2.54 -12.45 2.20
N ILE A 51 -2.25 -11.16 2.27
CA ILE A 51 -2.89 -10.21 3.17
C ILE A 51 -3.59 -9.17 2.31
N SER A 52 -4.81 -8.79 2.70
CA SER A 52 -5.53 -7.70 2.07
C SER A 52 -6.16 -6.78 3.11
N PHE A 53 -6.36 -5.51 2.76
CA PHE A 53 -7.15 -4.56 3.53
C PHE A 53 -7.89 -3.62 2.58
N THR A 54 -8.95 -2.98 3.09
CA THR A 54 -9.74 -2.00 2.34
C THR A 54 -9.96 -0.74 3.15
N ASP A 55 -9.97 0.41 2.48
CA ASP A 55 -10.38 1.71 3.05
C ASP A 55 -11.88 2.00 2.83
N GLY A 56 -12.64 1.01 2.33
CA GLY A 56 -14.04 1.16 1.93
C GLY A 56 -14.24 1.57 0.47
N THR A 57 -13.17 2.01 -0.23
CA THR A 57 -13.20 2.38 -1.65
C THR A 57 -12.28 1.49 -2.49
N ASN A 58 -11.07 1.27 -2.01
CA ASN A 58 -10.03 0.49 -2.67
C ASN A 58 -9.68 -0.71 -1.82
N THR A 59 -9.17 -1.75 -2.48
CA THR A 59 -8.58 -2.90 -1.79
C THR A 59 -7.11 -2.98 -2.18
N TRP A 60 -6.27 -3.21 -1.19
CA TRP A 60 -4.86 -3.48 -1.42
C TRP A 60 -4.56 -4.92 -1.03
N THR A 61 -3.78 -5.59 -1.86
CA THR A 61 -3.35 -6.97 -1.63
C THR A 61 -1.84 -7.09 -1.69
N GLN A 62 -1.28 -7.88 -0.77
CA GLN A 62 0.12 -8.28 -0.74
C GLN A 62 0.20 -9.80 -0.69
N ASN A 63 1.03 -10.39 -1.55
CA ASN A 63 1.18 -11.83 -1.71
C ASN A 63 2.52 -12.32 -1.17
N TYR A 64 2.53 -13.54 -0.65
CA TYR A 64 3.69 -14.22 -0.12
C TYR A 64 4.03 -15.42 -0.98
N THR A 65 5.29 -15.52 -1.39
CA THR A 65 5.79 -16.70 -2.12
C THR A 65 6.81 -17.42 -1.27
N TYR A 66 6.82 -18.75 -1.35
CA TYR A 66 7.69 -19.59 -0.53
C TYR A 66 8.66 -20.40 -1.39
N ASN A 67 9.83 -20.67 -0.84
CA ASN A 67 10.80 -21.62 -1.38
C ASN A 67 11.25 -22.54 -0.23
N ALA A 68 11.05 -23.85 -0.41
CA ALA A 68 11.35 -24.86 0.60
C ALA A 68 10.80 -24.51 2.00
N GLY A 69 9.55 -24.05 2.07
CA GLY A 69 8.87 -23.70 3.34
C GLY A 69 9.25 -22.34 3.94
N ASN A 70 10.19 -21.60 3.33
CA ASN A 70 10.60 -20.27 3.79
C ASN A 70 10.02 -19.18 2.90
N VAL A 71 9.67 -18.02 3.45
CA VAL A 71 9.24 -16.86 2.64
C VAL A 71 10.39 -16.45 1.73
N ALA A 72 10.19 -16.59 0.43
CA ALA A 72 11.14 -16.24 -0.61
C ALA A 72 10.94 -14.80 -1.11
N SER A 73 9.68 -14.33 -1.13
CA SER A 73 9.38 -12.96 -1.50
C SER A 73 8.03 -12.51 -0.94
N VAL A 74 7.91 -11.20 -0.79
CA VAL A 74 6.66 -10.51 -0.43
C VAL A 74 6.44 -9.45 -1.51
N SER A 75 5.26 -9.47 -2.14
CA SER A 75 4.95 -8.50 -3.19
C SER A 75 4.80 -7.09 -2.61
N ARG A 76 4.91 -6.08 -3.46
CA ARG A 76 4.40 -4.75 -3.11
C ARG A 76 2.89 -4.84 -2.87
N TRP A 77 2.35 -3.91 -2.09
CA TRP A 77 0.90 -3.70 -2.01
C TRP A 77 0.36 -3.29 -3.37
N VAL A 78 -0.60 -4.03 -3.89
CA VAL A 78 -1.25 -3.75 -5.17
C VAL A 78 -2.66 -3.28 -4.92
N ARG A 79 -2.96 -2.06 -5.39
CA ARG A 79 -4.31 -1.49 -5.40
C ARG A 79 -5.13 -2.11 -6.53
N SER A 80 -6.33 -2.59 -6.22
CA SER A 80 -7.36 -3.03 -7.19
C SER A 80 -8.37 -1.93 -7.44
#